data_AF-A0A969FW32-F1
#
_entry.id   AF-A0A969FW32-F1
#
_cell.length_a   1.000
_cell.length_b   1.000
_cell.length_c   1.000
_cell.angle_alpha   90.00
_cell.angle_beta   90.00
_cell.angle_gamma   90.00
#
_symmetry.space_group_name_H-M   'P 1'
#
loop_
_entity.id
_entity.type
_entity.pdbx_description
1 polymer ?
#
loop_
_entity_poly.entity_id
_entity_poly.type
_entity_poly.pdbx_seq_one_letter_code
_entity_poly.pdbx_strand_id
1 'polypeptide(L)'
;MSTTNTAAKLVKGQRIRLPDLTGSGTMSFNLSLTGLNQVGFYCLVLDATEKLLRPDYVIYAGQPRSPCQSISIERQDATSVSFALNLANLPPEARELMVVVSMGEHTGCLRENAADIQEGFLSITDGKHEQARYTFTAQDFEGEKALILCKVYFKDVWRMALVSSGFRAGMRVLLQNYGVPAHVLEEGREEPHRDASPPVAPPSEGPRPAIERGTLRVFLPSHWPGHQVPPLPQGIIPGVGFILVKYEDGNHASGTGFVINPGGYVLSCYHVIQNASDVRICLGDSRLLRPLVFVAGDAEHDACLLWIADGNGSPYWLSLVGPDETPQLGEALGLLAFPLSLELGLGVNYSQGIINSCRQRGDVPLLQIDAGAAPGSSGGPVFRRSDGRIVGMLQGGVERHGMLINLAWDIRAFWKMGWHVTET
;
A
#
# COMPACT_ATOMS: atom_id res chain seq x y z
N MET A 1 -41.35 0.89 41.23
CA MET A 1 -39.98 0.44 41.54
C MET A 1 -39.22 0.44 40.23
N SER A 2 -38.44 1.48 39.97
CA SER A 2 -37.65 1.62 38.75
C SER A 2 -36.41 0.73 38.91
N THR A 3 -36.42 -0.45 38.30
CA THR A 3 -35.22 -1.28 38.20
C THR A 3 -34.26 -0.55 37.28
N THR A 4 -33.25 0.12 37.84
CA THR A 4 -32.06 0.57 37.11
C THR A 4 -31.47 -0.65 36.44
N ASN A 5 -31.75 -0.81 35.14
CA ASN A 5 -31.23 -1.89 34.34
C ASN A 5 -29.77 -1.57 34.04
N THR A 6 -28.87 -1.96 34.95
CA THR A 6 -27.44 -1.75 34.79
C THR A 6 -26.91 -2.72 33.76
N ALA A 7 -26.29 -2.21 32.69
CA ALA A 7 -25.70 -3.03 31.64
C ALA A 7 -24.71 -4.07 32.22
N ALA A 8 -24.75 -5.30 31.70
CA ALA A 8 -23.85 -6.36 32.15
C ALA A 8 -22.39 -6.02 31.82
N LYS A 9 -21.52 -6.03 32.82
CA LYS A 9 -20.08 -5.83 32.61
C LYS A 9 -19.46 -7.10 32.01
N LEU A 10 -18.77 -6.94 30.89
CA LEU A 10 -18.09 -8.02 30.19
C LEU A 10 -16.60 -8.07 30.53
N VAL A 11 -16.00 -9.25 30.41
CA VAL A 11 -14.56 -9.46 30.62
C VAL A 11 -13.90 -10.21 29.46
N LYS A 12 -12.58 -10.00 29.29
CA LYS A 12 -11.78 -10.70 28.28
C LYS A 12 -11.88 -12.23 28.45
N GLY A 13 -12.02 -12.95 27.34
CA GLY A 13 -12.21 -14.40 27.30
C GLY A 13 -13.64 -14.88 27.57
N GLN A 14 -14.56 -14.00 27.96
CA GLN A 14 -15.94 -14.38 28.27
C GLN A 14 -16.69 -14.84 27.02
N ARG A 15 -17.51 -15.89 27.18
CA ARG A 15 -18.43 -16.39 26.15
C ARG A 15 -19.87 -16.23 26.62
N ILE A 16 -20.73 -15.69 25.76
CA ILE A 16 -22.09 -15.30 26.12
C ILE A 16 -23.04 -15.70 25.00
N ARG A 17 -24.25 -16.12 25.35
CA ARG A 17 -25.33 -16.35 24.38
C ARG A 17 -25.97 -15.00 24.06
N LEU A 18 -25.97 -14.60 22.79
CA LEU A 18 -26.56 -13.33 22.38
C LEU A 18 -28.08 -13.24 22.60
N PRO A 19 -28.87 -14.33 22.49
CA PRO A 19 -30.29 -14.30 22.84
C PRO A 19 -30.56 -13.90 24.30
N ASP A 20 -29.63 -14.18 25.22
CA ASP A 20 -29.78 -13.86 26.65
C ASP A 20 -29.63 -12.34 26.89
N LEU A 21 -29.04 -11.59 25.94
CA LEU A 21 -28.84 -10.14 26.05
C LEU A 21 -29.97 -9.34 25.39
N THR A 22 -30.44 -9.76 24.21
CA THR A 22 -31.31 -8.92 23.36
C THR A 22 -32.63 -9.58 22.97
N GLY A 23 -32.78 -10.90 23.18
CA GLY A 23 -34.01 -11.67 22.93
C GLY A 23 -34.48 -11.80 21.49
N SER A 24 -34.24 -10.80 20.63
CA SER A 24 -34.84 -10.63 19.30
C SER A 24 -33.94 -11.01 18.13
N GLY A 25 -32.65 -11.31 18.38
CA GLY A 25 -31.67 -11.59 17.33
C GLY A 25 -31.17 -10.35 16.56
N THR A 26 -31.78 -9.19 16.82
CA THR A 26 -31.33 -7.88 16.35
C THR A 26 -30.64 -7.13 17.48
N MET A 27 -29.49 -6.54 17.20
CA MET A 27 -28.70 -5.78 18.18
C MET A 27 -27.75 -4.82 17.49
N SER A 28 -27.24 -3.83 18.22
CA SER A 28 -26.15 -2.99 17.75
C SER A 28 -24.90 -3.18 18.59
N PHE A 29 -23.75 -3.29 17.92
CA PHE A 29 -22.43 -3.27 18.53
C PHE A 29 -21.86 -1.87 18.36
N ASN A 30 -21.74 -1.15 19.47
CA ASN A 30 -21.24 0.21 19.53
C ASN A 30 -19.81 0.18 20.04
N LEU A 31 -18.88 0.70 19.24
CA LEU A 31 -17.47 0.78 19.57
C LEU A 31 -17.07 2.24 19.65
N SER A 32 -16.25 2.59 20.63
CA SER A 32 -15.62 3.91 20.71
C SER A 32 -14.27 3.81 21.38
N LEU A 33 -13.30 4.56 20.88
CA LEU A 33 -11.96 4.65 21.41
C LEU A 33 -11.60 6.13 21.63
N THR A 34 -10.78 6.39 22.66
CA THR A 34 -10.24 7.71 23.00
C THR A 34 -8.71 7.65 23.03
N GLY A 35 -8.06 8.79 22.78
CA GLY A 35 -6.60 8.90 22.70
C GLY A 35 -6.01 8.73 21.29
N LEU A 36 -6.86 8.40 20.31
CA LEU A 36 -6.51 8.27 18.90
C LEU A 36 -7.24 9.35 18.09
N ASN A 37 -6.67 9.80 16.97
CA ASN A 37 -7.30 10.78 16.09
C ASN A 37 -8.16 10.10 15.01
N GLN A 38 -7.77 8.91 14.55
CA GLN A 38 -8.55 8.18 13.56
C GLN A 38 -8.28 6.68 13.60
N VAL A 39 -9.35 5.87 13.59
CA VAL A 39 -9.29 4.40 13.52
C VAL A 39 -10.19 3.85 12.40
N GLY A 40 -9.86 2.67 11.91
CA GLY A 40 -10.71 1.93 10.98
C GLY A 40 -11.50 0.84 11.70
N PHE A 41 -12.78 0.69 11.39
CA PHE A 41 -13.63 -0.37 11.95
C PHE A 41 -14.09 -1.34 10.88
N TYR A 42 -14.01 -2.63 11.20
CA TYR A 42 -14.33 -3.70 10.27
C TYR A 42 -15.14 -4.79 10.96
N CYS A 43 -16.14 -5.31 10.28
CA CYS A 43 -16.87 -6.51 10.66
C CYS A 43 -16.79 -7.52 9.50
N LEU A 44 -16.10 -8.63 9.70
CA LEU A 44 -15.95 -9.68 8.70
C LEU A 44 -16.96 -10.79 8.94
N VAL A 45 -17.53 -11.35 7.88
CA VAL A 45 -18.30 -12.60 7.95
C VAL A 45 -17.49 -13.75 7.38
N LEU A 46 -17.30 -14.78 8.18
CA LEU A 46 -16.45 -15.92 7.90
C LEU A 46 -17.28 -17.21 7.75
N ASP A 47 -16.79 -18.11 6.91
CA ASP A 47 -17.36 -19.44 6.70
C ASP A 47 -16.87 -20.47 7.74
N ALA A 48 -17.21 -21.75 7.52
CA ALA A 48 -16.82 -22.85 8.42
C ALA A 48 -15.31 -23.13 8.47
N THR A 49 -14.53 -22.58 7.53
CA THR A 49 -13.08 -22.75 7.42
C THR A 49 -12.30 -21.57 7.99
N GLU A 50 -13.00 -20.64 8.67
CA GLU A 50 -12.44 -19.37 9.17
C GLU A 50 -11.87 -18.50 8.04
N LYS A 51 -12.45 -18.58 6.84
CA LYS A 51 -12.13 -17.71 5.71
C LYS A 51 -13.27 -16.77 5.41
N LEU A 52 -12.95 -15.61 4.84
CA LEU A 52 -13.92 -14.62 4.42
C LEU A 52 -14.94 -15.31 3.51
N LEU A 53 -16.23 -15.17 3.87
CA LEU A 53 -17.30 -15.82 3.13
C LEU A 53 -17.29 -15.39 1.66
N ARG A 54 -17.22 -14.08 1.42
CA ARG A 54 -17.07 -13.43 0.12
C ARG A 54 -16.50 -12.01 0.29
N PRO A 55 -15.85 -11.43 -0.74
CA PRO A 55 -15.38 -10.03 -0.75
C PRO A 55 -16.38 -8.99 -0.20
N ASP A 56 -17.65 -9.14 -0.57
CA ASP A 56 -18.76 -8.26 -0.19
C ASP A 56 -19.26 -8.46 1.26
N TYR A 57 -18.60 -9.30 2.05
CA TYR A 57 -18.90 -9.56 3.46
C TYR A 57 -17.83 -9.01 4.43
N VAL A 58 -17.07 -8.00 3.98
CA VAL A 58 -16.29 -7.10 4.84
C VAL A 58 -17.09 -5.82 5.03
N ILE A 59 -17.61 -5.55 6.22
CA ILE A 59 -18.40 -4.35 6.49
C ILE A 59 -17.51 -3.30 7.12
N TYR A 60 -17.41 -2.15 6.46
CA TYR A 60 -16.54 -1.01 6.81
C TYR A 60 -17.04 0.26 6.11
N ALA A 61 -16.33 1.38 6.25
CA ALA A 61 -16.80 2.70 5.81
C ALA A 61 -17.33 2.75 4.36
N GLY A 62 -16.63 2.15 3.39
CA GLY A 62 -17.12 2.13 2.00
C GLY A 62 -17.81 0.86 1.55
N GLN A 63 -18.01 -0.10 2.45
CA GLN A 63 -19.03 -1.13 2.25
C GLN A 63 -19.87 -1.21 3.54
N PRO A 64 -20.73 -0.20 3.77
CA PRO A 64 -21.39 -0.04 5.06
C PRO A 64 -22.50 -1.06 5.30
N ARG A 65 -22.79 -1.96 4.34
CA ARG A 65 -23.86 -2.96 4.44
C ARG A 65 -23.43 -4.28 3.81
N SER A 66 -23.80 -5.37 4.47
CA SER A 66 -23.75 -6.71 3.87
C SER A 66 -24.81 -6.86 2.76
N PRO A 67 -24.61 -7.73 1.75
CA PRO A 67 -25.55 -7.95 0.64
C PRO A 67 -26.94 -8.39 1.08
N CYS A 68 -27.02 -9.15 2.18
CA CYS A 68 -28.26 -9.63 2.78
C CYS A 68 -28.88 -8.65 3.79
N GLN A 69 -28.27 -7.47 3.98
CA GLN A 69 -28.69 -6.44 4.93
C GLN A 69 -28.76 -6.91 6.39
N SER A 70 -28.11 -8.03 6.71
CA SER A 70 -28.03 -8.56 8.08
C SER A 70 -27.04 -7.78 8.94
N ILE A 71 -26.07 -7.11 8.33
CA ILE A 71 -25.09 -6.26 9.01
C ILE A 71 -25.01 -4.92 8.29
N SER A 72 -25.04 -3.83 9.06
CA SER A 72 -24.87 -2.48 8.52
C SER A 72 -24.23 -1.52 9.51
N ILE A 73 -23.53 -0.50 9.04
CA ILE A 73 -23.08 0.65 9.84
C ILE A 73 -24.23 1.64 9.95
N GLU A 74 -24.68 1.92 11.17
CA GLU A 74 -25.71 2.93 11.46
C GLU A 74 -25.12 4.32 11.64
N ARG A 75 -23.98 4.39 12.32
CA ARG A 75 -23.25 5.62 12.64
C ARG A 75 -21.77 5.32 12.68
N GLN A 76 -20.96 6.25 12.20
CA GLN A 76 -19.51 6.19 12.30
C GLN A 76 -18.93 7.61 12.34
N ASP A 77 -17.91 7.81 13.17
CA ASP A 77 -17.03 8.97 13.13
C ASP A 77 -15.56 8.50 13.09
N ALA A 78 -14.62 9.40 13.40
CA ALA A 78 -13.19 9.08 13.35
C ALA A 78 -12.75 8.02 14.37
N THR A 79 -13.43 7.88 15.51
CA THR A 79 -13.04 6.98 16.60
C THR A 79 -14.18 6.16 17.18
N SER A 80 -15.37 6.20 16.57
CA SER A 80 -16.54 5.41 16.97
C SER A 80 -17.31 4.83 15.78
N VAL A 81 -17.98 3.69 16.00
CA VAL A 81 -18.88 3.05 15.03
C VAL A 81 -20.02 2.32 15.73
N SER A 82 -21.20 2.27 15.10
CA SER A 82 -22.32 1.40 15.47
C SER A 82 -22.60 0.43 14.33
N PHE A 83 -22.33 -0.86 14.53
CA PHE A 83 -22.80 -1.91 13.63
C PHE A 83 -24.18 -2.39 14.11
N ALA A 84 -25.21 -2.30 13.28
CA ALA A 84 -26.46 -3.04 13.45
C ALA A 84 -26.31 -4.45 12.90
N LEU A 85 -26.80 -5.43 13.65
CA LEU A 85 -26.75 -6.85 13.33
C LEU A 85 -28.15 -7.44 13.47
N ASN A 86 -28.59 -8.18 12.44
CA ASN A 86 -29.73 -9.08 12.45
C ASN A 86 -29.22 -10.47 12.06
N LEU A 87 -28.87 -11.25 13.07
CA LEU A 87 -28.19 -12.54 12.88
C LEU A 87 -29.09 -13.63 12.27
N ALA A 88 -30.41 -13.42 12.26
CA ALA A 88 -31.36 -14.36 11.66
C ALA A 88 -31.35 -14.30 10.12
N ASN A 89 -30.90 -13.18 9.53
CA ASN A 89 -30.88 -12.96 8.08
C ASN A 89 -29.51 -13.28 7.44
N LEU A 90 -28.57 -13.83 8.19
CA LEU A 90 -27.28 -14.23 7.65
C LEU A 90 -27.42 -15.46 6.73
N PRO A 91 -26.60 -15.58 5.67
CA PRO A 91 -26.58 -16.77 4.83
C PRO A 91 -26.25 -18.03 5.65
N PRO A 92 -26.76 -19.22 5.28
CA PRO A 92 -26.50 -20.47 6.00
C PRO A 92 -25.01 -20.88 6.01
N GLU A 93 -24.22 -20.34 5.08
CA GLU A 93 -22.78 -20.51 5.01
C GLU A 93 -22.01 -19.67 6.05
N ALA A 94 -22.61 -18.60 6.58
CA ALA A 94 -21.99 -17.75 7.58
C ALA A 94 -21.91 -18.48 8.92
N ARG A 95 -20.69 -18.64 9.46
CA ARG A 95 -20.45 -19.36 10.72
C ARG A 95 -19.89 -18.48 11.82
N GLU A 96 -19.14 -17.46 11.45
CA GLU A 96 -18.51 -16.54 12.40
C GLU A 96 -18.54 -15.10 11.87
N LEU A 97 -18.67 -14.14 12.79
CA LEU A 97 -18.42 -12.73 12.56
C LEU A 97 -17.22 -12.32 13.40
N MET A 98 -16.37 -11.46 12.87
CA MET A 98 -15.21 -10.95 13.59
C MET A 98 -15.17 -9.43 13.52
N VAL A 99 -15.13 -8.77 14.68
CA VAL A 99 -15.05 -7.31 14.79
C VAL A 99 -13.61 -6.90 15.05
N VAL A 100 -13.11 -6.04 14.18
CA VAL A 100 -11.70 -5.63 14.16
C VAL A 100 -11.59 -4.10 14.12
N VAL A 101 -10.63 -3.57 14.87
CA VAL A 101 -10.22 -2.16 14.85
C VAL A 101 -8.82 -2.05 14.27
N SER A 102 -8.60 -1.15 13.31
CA SER A 102 -7.29 -0.83 12.72
C SER A 102 -6.80 0.53 13.21
N MET A 103 -5.49 0.61 13.47
CA MET A 103 -4.78 1.85 13.82
C MET A 103 -3.58 2.02 12.89
N GLY A 104 -3.24 3.25 12.54
CA GLY A 104 -1.98 3.63 11.91
C GLY A 104 -1.76 3.30 10.42
N GLU A 105 -2.35 2.23 9.88
CA GLU A 105 -2.08 1.79 8.49
C GLU A 105 -3.15 2.23 7.46
N HIS A 106 -4.43 2.26 7.84
CA HIS A 106 -5.54 2.63 6.94
C HIS A 106 -6.07 4.07 7.14
N THR A 107 -5.59 4.78 8.16
CA THR A 107 -6.05 6.14 8.50
C THR A 107 -5.06 7.23 8.11
N GLY A 108 -3.88 6.86 7.59
CA GLY A 108 -2.84 7.82 7.21
C GLY A 108 -2.09 8.45 8.38
N CYS A 109 -2.42 8.10 9.63
CA CYS A 109 -1.76 8.59 10.84
C CYS A 109 -0.66 7.64 11.31
N LEU A 110 0.56 7.77 10.73
CA LEU A 110 1.73 6.90 10.97
C LEU A 110 2.27 6.82 12.41
N ARG A 111 1.66 7.53 13.36
CA ARG A 111 2.10 7.57 14.77
C ARG A 111 1.20 6.82 15.74
N GLU A 112 0.01 6.40 15.31
CA GLU A 112 -1.02 5.88 16.20
C GLU A 112 -0.99 4.36 16.30
N ASN A 113 -0.86 3.84 17.52
CA ASN A 113 -0.88 2.41 17.82
C ASN A 113 -1.71 2.14 19.09
N ALA A 114 -1.92 0.86 19.44
CA ALA A 114 -2.75 0.51 20.59
C ALA A 114 -2.27 1.10 21.93
N ALA A 115 -0.99 1.49 22.05
CA ALA A 115 -0.47 2.14 23.24
C ALA A 115 -1.03 3.56 23.47
N ASP A 116 -1.57 4.20 22.43
CA ASP A 116 -2.16 5.54 22.51
C ASP A 116 -3.64 5.50 22.97
N ILE A 117 -4.21 4.30 23.14
CA ILE A 117 -5.59 4.12 23.62
C ILE A 117 -5.67 4.52 25.09
N GLN A 118 -6.37 5.62 25.38
CA GLN A 118 -6.67 6.02 26.75
C GLN A 118 -7.76 5.12 27.33
N GLU A 119 -8.89 5.03 26.64
CA GLU A 119 -10.02 4.16 26.97
C GLU A 119 -10.76 3.77 25.69
N GLY A 120 -11.13 2.50 25.58
CA GLY A 120 -12.03 2.01 24.55
C GLY A 120 -13.13 1.15 25.13
N PHE A 121 -14.27 1.10 24.44
CA PHE A 121 -15.36 0.20 24.82
C PHE A 121 -16.03 -0.44 23.61
N LEU A 122 -16.59 -1.62 23.86
CA LEU A 122 -17.58 -2.29 23.01
C LEU A 122 -18.85 -2.45 23.86
N SER A 123 -19.97 -1.87 23.42
CA SER A 123 -21.27 -2.08 24.06
C SER A 123 -22.30 -2.69 23.12
N ILE A 124 -23.18 -3.49 23.69
CA ILE A 124 -24.24 -4.20 22.98
C ILE A 124 -25.56 -3.61 23.41
N THR A 125 -26.35 -3.16 22.45
CA THR A 125 -27.68 -2.57 22.69
C THR A 125 -28.76 -3.37 21.97
N ASP A 126 -29.97 -3.36 22.51
CA ASP A 126 -31.18 -3.87 21.85
C ASP A 126 -31.89 -2.80 21.01
N GLY A 127 -31.21 -1.69 20.71
CA GLY A 127 -31.75 -0.48 20.08
C GLY A 127 -32.39 0.52 21.05
N LYS A 128 -32.66 0.15 22.32
CA LYS A 128 -33.24 1.06 23.33
C LYS A 128 -32.37 1.20 24.57
N HIS A 129 -31.78 0.11 25.05
CA HIS A 129 -30.96 0.06 26.25
C HIS A 129 -29.65 -0.65 25.99
N GLU A 130 -28.61 -0.23 26.71
CA GLU A 130 -27.34 -0.96 26.76
C GLU A 130 -27.52 -2.21 27.62
N GLN A 131 -27.29 -3.37 27.00
CA GLN A 131 -27.45 -4.68 27.63
C GLN A 131 -26.13 -5.19 28.20
N ALA A 132 -25.02 -4.87 27.53
CA ALA A 132 -23.68 -5.25 28.00
C ALA A 132 -22.60 -4.27 27.54
N ARG A 133 -21.51 -4.18 28.30
CA ARG A 133 -20.35 -3.33 27.97
C ARG A 133 -19.03 -4.00 28.37
N TYR A 134 -18.08 -4.01 27.45
CA TYR A 134 -16.67 -4.31 27.68
C TYR A 134 -15.88 -3.01 27.58
N THR A 135 -15.01 -2.74 28.55
CA THR A 135 -14.06 -1.61 28.51
C THR A 135 -12.64 -2.15 28.51
N PHE A 136 -11.74 -1.48 27.81
CA PHE A 136 -10.34 -1.83 27.67
C PHE A 136 -9.46 -0.57 27.58
N THR A 137 -8.18 -0.71 27.85
CA THR A 137 -7.19 0.39 27.79
C THR A 137 -5.95 -0.06 27.02
N ALA A 138 -5.01 0.85 26.77
CA ALA A 138 -3.70 0.50 26.22
C ALA A 138 -2.98 -0.64 26.98
N GLN A 139 -3.21 -0.82 28.29
CA GLN A 139 -2.56 -1.91 29.04
C GLN A 139 -2.95 -3.32 28.56
N ASP A 140 -4.08 -3.44 27.85
CA ASP A 140 -4.51 -4.71 27.28
C ASP A 140 -3.74 -5.08 25.99
N PHE A 141 -2.89 -4.16 25.48
CA PHE A 141 -2.33 -4.16 24.14
C PHE A 141 -0.86 -3.63 24.10
N GLU A 142 0.11 -4.48 23.77
CA GLU A 142 1.53 -4.13 23.65
C GLU A 142 1.90 -3.49 22.27
N GLY A 143 1.30 -2.33 21.96
CA GLY A 143 1.65 -1.52 20.79
C GLY A 143 1.22 -2.13 19.45
N GLU A 144 0.13 -2.90 19.45
CA GLU A 144 -0.42 -3.53 18.26
C GLU A 144 -1.09 -2.52 17.32
N LYS A 145 -1.12 -2.86 16.03
CA LYS A 145 -1.68 -2.00 14.98
C LYS A 145 -3.11 -2.37 14.58
N ALA A 146 -3.57 -3.56 14.96
CA ALA A 146 -4.95 -3.98 14.80
C ALA A 146 -5.41 -4.77 16.04
N LEU A 147 -6.70 -4.67 16.37
CA LEU A 147 -7.31 -5.34 17.51
C LEU A 147 -8.49 -6.19 17.04
N ILE A 148 -8.54 -7.47 17.43
CA ILE A 148 -9.75 -8.29 17.34
C ILE A 148 -10.47 -8.18 18.68
N LEU A 149 -11.62 -7.51 18.71
CA LEU A 149 -12.35 -7.28 19.96
C LEU A 149 -13.24 -8.45 20.32
N CYS A 150 -14.05 -8.91 19.38
CA CYS A 150 -14.95 -10.04 19.62
C CYS A 150 -15.16 -10.88 18.36
N LYS A 151 -15.58 -12.12 18.59
CA LYS A 151 -16.04 -13.07 17.58
C LYS A 151 -17.45 -13.50 17.90
N VAL A 152 -18.37 -13.46 16.94
CA VAL A 152 -19.74 -13.95 17.09
C VAL A 152 -19.90 -15.20 16.25
N TYR A 153 -20.19 -16.35 16.85
CA TYR A 153 -20.21 -17.64 16.16
C TYR A 153 -21.49 -18.41 16.47
N PHE A 154 -21.91 -19.23 15.51
CA PHE A 154 -23.11 -20.05 15.66
C PHE A 154 -22.80 -21.43 16.23
N LYS A 155 -23.48 -21.81 17.32
CA LYS A 155 -23.43 -23.16 17.89
C LYS A 155 -24.79 -23.53 18.51
N ASP A 156 -25.76 -23.98 17.73
CA ASP A 156 -27.18 -24.12 18.15
C ASP A 156 -27.89 -22.76 18.37
N VAL A 157 -27.22 -21.82 19.02
CA VAL A 157 -27.58 -20.40 19.12
C VAL A 157 -26.35 -19.53 18.88
N TRP A 158 -26.57 -18.30 18.42
CA TRP A 158 -25.49 -17.32 18.28
C TRP A 158 -24.87 -16.98 19.63
N ARG A 159 -23.55 -17.06 19.70
CA ARG A 159 -22.73 -16.72 20.86
C ARG A 159 -21.70 -15.70 20.48
N MET A 160 -21.26 -14.92 21.46
CA MET A 160 -20.13 -14.02 21.33
C MET A 160 -19.01 -14.47 22.27
N ALA A 161 -17.79 -14.47 21.76
CA ALA A 161 -16.56 -14.54 22.54
C ALA A 161 -15.88 -13.17 22.56
N LEU A 162 -15.60 -12.64 23.75
CA LEU A 162 -14.74 -11.47 23.92
C LEU A 162 -13.29 -11.92 23.81
N VAL A 163 -12.63 -11.55 22.71
CA VAL A 163 -11.26 -11.98 22.43
C VAL A 163 -10.29 -10.95 23.00
N SER A 164 -10.48 -9.68 22.60
CA SER A 164 -9.62 -8.55 22.98
C SER A 164 -8.13 -8.88 22.82
N SER A 165 -7.76 -9.25 21.59
CA SER A 165 -6.38 -9.60 21.23
C SER A 165 -5.82 -8.62 20.21
N GLY A 166 -4.58 -8.18 20.42
CA GLY A 166 -3.85 -7.37 19.46
C GLY A 166 -3.19 -8.21 18.36
N PHE A 167 -2.91 -7.54 17.24
CA PHE A 167 -2.18 -8.09 16.11
C PHE A 167 -1.13 -7.08 15.62
N ARG A 168 0.15 -7.41 15.83
CA ARG A 168 1.29 -6.50 15.57
C ARG A 168 1.60 -6.29 14.09
N ALA A 169 1.34 -7.30 13.26
CA ALA A 169 1.67 -7.26 11.84
C ALA A 169 0.70 -6.40 10.99
N GLY A 170 -0.26 -5.73 11.62
CA GLY A 170 -1.14 -4.77 10.95
C GLY A 170 -2.39 -5.40 10.34
N MET A 171 -3.32 -4.53 9.93
CA MET A 171 -4.64 -4.95 9.44
C MET A 171 -4.53 -5.71 8.12
N ARG A 172 -3.66 -5.28 7.20
CA ARG A 172 -3.50 -5.95 5.91
C ARG A 172 -3.09 -7.42 6.06
N VAL A 173 -2.10 -7.71 6.91
CA VAL A 173 -1.65 -9.09 7.18
C VAL A 173 -2.73 -9.87 7.91
N LEU A 174 -3.44 -9.22 8.84
CA LEU A 174 -4.56 -9.85 9.54
C LEU A 174 -5.63 -10.31 8.55
N LEU A 175 -6.07 -9.42 7.66
CA LEU A 175 -7.15 -9.71 6.71
C LEU A 175 -6.71 -10.75 5.65
N GLN A 176 -5.45 -10.75 5.23
CA GLN A 176 -4.89 -11.82 4.38
C GLN A 176 -4.95 -13.19 5.06
N ASN A 177 -4.71 -13.29 6.38
CA ASN A 177 -4.82 -14.56 7.12
C ASN A 177 -6.25 -15.12 7.08
N TYR A 178 -7.26 -14.26 6.99
CA TYR A 178 -8.67 -14.65 6.85
C TYR A 178 -9.12 -14.74 5.39
N GLY A 179 -8.20 -14.68 4.42
CA GLY A 179 -8.51 -14.86 3.00
C GLY A 179 -9.21 -13.65 2.36
N VAL A 180 -9.13 -12.47 2.98
CA VAL A 180 -9.61 -11.22 2.38
C VAL A 180 -8.65 -10.85 1.23
N PRO A 181 -9.14 -10.73 -0.02
CA PRO A 181 -8.31 -10.31 -1.13
C PRO A 181 -7.79 -8.88 -0.94
N ALA A 182 -6.57 -8.60 -1.43
CA ALA A 182 -5.95 -7.28 -1.27
C ALA A 182 -6.81 -6.14 -1.86
N HIS A 183 -7.50 -6.36 -2.98
CA HIS A 183 -8.37 -5.36 -3.62
C HIS A 183 -9.60 -4.97 -2.79
N VAL A 184 -10.12 -5.87 -1.94
CA VAL A 184 -11.27 -5.58 -1.05
C VAL A 184 -10.88 -4.58 0.04
N LEU A 185 -9.59 -4.46 0.33
CA LEU A 185 -9.04 -3.46 1.26
C LEU A 185 -8.90 -2.07 0.60
N GLU A 186 -9.05 -2.00 -0.73
CA GLU A 186 -8.89 -0.80 -1.55
C GLU A 186 -10.25 -0.20 -1.98
N GLU A 187 -11.32 -1.00 -2.06
CA GLU A 187 -12.64 -0.63 -2.64
C GLU A 187 -13.61 0.15 -1.73
N GLY A 188 -13.18 0.65 -0.57
CA GLY A 188 -14.06 1.27 0.42
C GLY A 188 -14.26 2.77 0.31
N ARG A 189 -14.39 3.32 -0.88
CA ARG A 189 -14.58 4.77 -1.07
C ARG A 189 -15.91 5.04 -1.79
N GLU A 190 -17.03 4.96 -1.07
CA GLU A 190 -18.21 5.76 -1.43
C GLU A 190 -18.10 7.12 -0.72
N GLU A 191 -17.93 8.19 -1.50
CA GLU A 191 -18.09 9.56 -1.01
C GLU A 191 -19.58 9.92 -0.89
N PRO A 192 -20.00 10.69 0.13
CA PRO A 192 -21.37 11.18 0.23
C PRO A 192 -21.65 12.23 -0.85
N HIS A 193 -22.78 12.07 -1.53
CA HIS A 193 -23.36 13.02 -2.49
C HIS A 193 -23.16 14.48 -2.07
N ARG A 194 -22.40 15.24 -2.88
CA ARG A 194 -22.48 16.69 -2.91
C ARG A 194 -23.21 17.13 -4.16
N ASP A 195 -24.22 17.97 -3.93
CA ASP A 195 -25.03 18.64 -4.93
C ASP A 195 -24.22 19.18 -6.11
N ALA A 196 -24.77 18.97 -7.29
CA ALA A 196 -24.24 19.44 -8.55
C ALA A 196 -24.03 20.96 -8.53
N SER A 197 -22.79 21.39 -8.79
CA SER A 197 -22.53 22.71 -9.35
C SER A 197 -22.40 22.58 -10.87
N PRO A 198 -22.89 23.55 -11.66
CA PRO A 198 -23.00 23.42 -13.11
C PRO A 198 -21.62 23.34 -13.78
N PRO A 199 -21.51 22.67 -14.95
CA PRO A 199 -20.23 22.39 -15.58
C PRO A 199 -19.58 23.69 -16.07
N VAL A 200 -18.31 23.88 -15.71
CA VAL A 200 -17.44 24.87 -16.34
C VAL A 200 -17.06 24.33 -17.73
N ALA A 201 -17.27 25.14 -18.77
CA ALA A 201 -16.98 24.79 -20.15
C ALA A 201 -15.48 24.47 -20.36
N PRO A 202 -15.14 23.50 -21.24
CA PRO A 202 -13.75 23.21 -21.55
C PRO A 202 -13.11 24.37 -22.34
N PRO A 203 -11.81 24.66 -22.17
CA PRO A 203 -11.11 25.63 -22.99
C PRO A 203 -11.01 25.14 -24.44
N SER A 204 -11.10 26.08 -25.37
CA SER A 204 -11.10 25.90 -26.83
C SER A 204 -9.87 25.16 -27.36
N GLU A 205 -10.09 24.19 -28.25
CA GLU A 205 -9.05 23.49 -29.02
C GLU A 205 -8.29 24.43 -29.97
N GLY A 206 -6.99 24.59 -29.71
CA GLY A 206 -6.01 25.01 -30.72
C GLY A 206 -5.53 23.80 -31.53
N PRO A 207 -5.02 24.00 -32.76
CA PRO A 207 -4.75 22.91 -33.69
C PRO A 207 -3.62 22.01 -33.18
N ARG A 208 -3.91 20.72 -33.02
CA ARG A 208 -2.91 19.69 -32.68
C ARG A 208 -2.03 19.42 -33.91
N PRO A 209 -0.69 19.45 -33.81
CA PRO A 209 0.17 18.97 -34.88
C PRO A 209 0.07 17.45 -34.98
N ALA A 210 -0.13 16.95 -36.20
CA ALA A 210 -0.10 15.53 -36.50
C ALA A 210 1.33 15.00 -36.34
N ILE A 211 1.53 13.96 -35.53
CA ILE A 211 2.82 13.29 -35.37
C ILE A 211 2.84 12.07 -36.29
N GLU A 212 3.62 12.16 -37.37
CA GLU A 212 4.03 11.02 -38.20
C GLU A 212 5.09 10.18 -37.48
N ARG A 213 5.01 8.86 -37.62
CA ARG A 213 6.00 7.91 -37.09
C ARG A 213 7.29 7.98 -37.92
N GLY A 214 8.36 8.55 -37.37
CA GLY A 214 9.69 8.55 -37.99
C GLY A 214 10.82 8.60 -36.97
N THR A 215 11.65 7.55 -36.95
CA THR A 215 12.88 7.40 -36.15
C THR A 215 13.89 8.54 -36.40
N LEU A 216 14.31 9.23 -35.33
CA LEU A 216 15.42 10.19 -35.36
C LEU A 216 16.66 9.57 -34.68
N ARG A 217 17.84 9.65 -35.32
CA ARG A 217 19.13 9.19 -34.78
C ARG A 217 20.13 10.34 -34.75
N VAL A 218 20.84 10.53 -33.62
CA VAL A 218 21.97 11.46 -33.47
C VAL A 218 23.01 10.87 -32.50
N PHE A 219 24.31 11.12 -32.73
CA PHE A 219 25.50 10.49 -32.13
C PHE A 219 26.25 11.40 -31.15
N LEU A 220 26.90 10.87 -30.08
CA LEU A 220 27.99 11.49 -29.28
C LEU A 220 28.81 10.46 -28.40
N PRO A 221 30.00 10.81 -27.85
CA PRO A 221 31.14 9.90 -27.62
C PRO A 221 31.33 9.33 -26.18
N SER A 222 32.20 8.33 -26.07
CA SER A 222 32.28 7.33 -24.98
C SER A 222 33.21 7.62 -23.78
N HIS A 223 33.74 8.84 -23.55
CA HIS A 223 34.63 9.13 -22.40
C HIS A 223 34.88 10.63 -22.14
N TRP A 224 35.03 11.00 -20.84
CA TRP A 224 35.48 12.33 -20.38
C TRP A 224 36.65 12.21 -19.39
N PRO A 225 37.71 13.04 -19.48
CA PRO A 225 38.87 12.93 -18.60
C PRO A 225 38.70 13.75 -17.32
N GLY A 226 39.06 13.13 -16.19
CA GLY A 226 39.40 13.86 -14.97
C GLY A 226 38.34 13.86 -13.87
N HIS A 227 37.81 12.70 -13.48
CA HIS A 227 37.36 12.50 -12.10
C HIS A 227 37.67 11.06 -11.68
N GLN A 228 38.34 10.92 -10.53
CA GLN A 228 38.59 9.62 -9.89
C GLN A 228 37.24 9.01 -9.49
N VAL A 229 37.00 7.77 -9.92
CA VAL A 229 35.83 6.97 -9.52
C VAL A 229 35.86 6.83 -7.98
N PRO A 230 34.81 7.28 -7.25
CA PRO A 230 34.84 7.26 -5.80
C PRO A 230 34.68 5.82 -5.26
N PRO A 231 35.22 5.51 -4.07
CA PRO A 231 34.97 4.24 -3.40
C PRO A 231 33.56 4.26 -2.77
N LEU A 232 32.52 3.82 -3.52
CA LEU A 232 31.12 3.63 -3.06
C LEU A 232 30.39 4.91 -2.52
N PRO A 233 29.05 4.93 -2.42
CA PRO A 233 28.13 5.71 -3.26
C PRO A 233 27.76 7.11 -2.71
N GLN A 234 28.69 7.97 -2.32
CA GLN A 234 28.31 9.34 -1.93
C GLN A 234 27.79 10.19 -3.11
N GLY A 235 28.22 9.90 -4.35
CA GLY A 235 27.78 10.63 -5.55
C GLY A 235 26.49 10.12 -6.21
N ILE A 236 26.05 8.89 -5.91
CA ILE A 236 24.92 8.23 -6.58
C ILE A 236 23.60 8.53 -5.85
N ILE A 237 23.62 8.51 -4.50
CA ILE A 237 22.44 8.68 -3.65
C ILE A 237 21.60 9.91 -4.02
N PRO A 238 22.19 11.10 -4.26
CA PRO A 238 21.38 12.29 -4.56
C PRO A 238 20.59 12.21 -5.88
N GLY A 239 20.98 11.32 -6.81
CA GLY A 239 20.27 11.07 -8.06
C GLY A 239 19.20 9.97 -7.96
N VAL A 240 19.04 9.32 -6.80
CA VAL A 240 17.98 8.35 -6.54
C VAL A 240 16.87 9.02 -5.73
N GLY A 241 15.62 8.76 -6.09
CA GLY A 241 14.48 9.44 -5.49
C GLY A 241 13.34 8.52 -5.11
N PHE A 242 12.66 8.93 -4.04
CA PHE A 242 11.36 8.41 -3.67
C PHE A 242 10.32 8.96 -4.64
N ILE A 243 9.59 8.06 -5.31
CA ILE A 243 8.44 8.45 -6.13
C ILE A 243 7.19 8.32 -5.27
N LEU A 244 6.46 9.42 -5.16
CA LEU A 244 5.09 9.46 -4.65
C LEU A 244 4.14 9.48 -5.84
N VAL A 245 3.20 8.55 -5.85
CA VAL A 245 2.16 8.46 -6.86
C VAL A 245 0.85 8.76 -6.19
N LYS A 246 0.03 9.60 -6.81
CA LYS A 246 -1.34 9.89 -6.44
C LYS A 246 -2.24 9.41 -7.58
N TYR A 247 -3.37 8.83 -7.25
CA TYR A 247 -4.39 8.39 -8.19
C TYR A 247 -5.59 9.35 -8.20
N GLU A 248 -6.45 9.28 -9.22
CA GLU A 248 -7.61 10.19 -9.33
C GLU A 248 -8.57 10.05 -8.13
N ASP A 249 -8.63 8.84 -7.56
CA ASP A 249 -9.39 8.52 -6.35
C ASP A 249 -8.75 9.07 -5.05
N GLY A 250 -7.60 9.74 -5.14
CA GLY A 250 -6.84 10.28 -4.01
C GLY A 250 -6.00 9.26 -3.23
N ASN A 251 -5.91 8.00 -3.67
CA ASN A 251 -4.97 7.02 -3.14
C ASN A 251 -3.53 7.43 -3.45
N HIS A 252 -2.59 6.95 -2.62
CA HIS A 252 -1.17 7.11 -2.88
C HIS A 252 -0.46 5.77 -2.93
N ALA A 253 0.49 5.65 -3.86
CA ALA A 253 1.48 4.58 -3.90
C ALA A 253 2.88 5.19 -3.86
N SER A 254 3.87 4.33 -3.69
CA SER A 254 5.25 4.75 -3.78
C SER A 254 6.13 3.75 -4.51
N GLY A 255 7.15 4.27 -5.16
CA GLY A 255 8.23 3.48 -5.71
C GLY A 255 9.55 4.22 -5.61
N THR A 256 10.53 3.72 -6.32
CA THR A 256 11.82 4.37 -6.49
C THR A 256 11.97 4.81 -7.95
N GLY A 257 12.67 5.91 -8.17
CA GLY A 257 13.20 6.25 -9.49
C GLY A 257 14.60 6.80 -9.37
N PHE A 258 15.28 6.94 -10.50
CA PHE A 258 16.62 7.53 -10.52
C PHE A 258 16.83 8.37 -11.78
N VAL A 259 17.55 9.47 -11.61
CA VAL A 259 17.85 10.42 -12.67
C VAL A 259 18.94 9.87 -13.57
N ILE A 260 18.75 9.95 -14.89
CA ILE A 260 19.69 9.40 -15.88
C ILE A 260 20.47 10.47 -16.65
N ASN A 261 20.08 11.75 -16.56
CA ASN A 261 20.83 12.87 -17.16
C ASN A 261 20.65 14.21 -16.41
N PRO A 262 21.48 15.23 -16.74
CA PRO A 262 21.32 16.58 -16.19
C PRO A 262 19.97 17.22 -16.49
N GLY A 263 19.33 16.84 -17.61
CA GLY A 263 18.01 17.33 -18.01
C GLY A 263 16.85 16.86 -17.12
N GLY A 264 17.08 15.98 -16.14
CA GLY A 264 16.07 15.54 -15.18
C GLY A 264 15.16 14.42 -15.69
N TYR A 265 15.63 13.61 -16.64
CA TYR A 265 14.93 12.38 -17.03
C TYR A 265 15.13 11.32 -15.94
N VAL A 266 14.06 10.59 -15.64
CA VAL A 266 13.98 9.62 -14.55
C VAL A 266 13.50 8.28 -15.08
N LEU A 267 14.19 7.19 -14.73
CA LEU A 267 13.69 5.84 -14.94
C LEU A 267 12.95 5.33 -13.69
N SER A 268 11.87 4.60 -13.92
CA SER A 268 11.16 3.80 -12.91
C SER A 268 10.41 2.63 -13.58
N CYS A 269 9.70 1.84 -12.78
CA CYS A 269 8.83 0.79 -13.31
C CYS A 269 7.51 1.38 -13.82
N TYR A 270 6.97 0.80 -14.90
CA TYR A 270 5.70 1.25 -15.46
C TYR A 270 4.54 1.04 -14.46
N HIS A 271 4.50 -0.11 -13.79
CA HIS A 271 3.45 -0.42 -12.81
C HIS A 271 3.42 0.54 -11.62
N VAL A 272 4.53 1.21 -11.30
CA VAL A 272 4.58 2.17 -10.19
C VAL A 272 3.69 3.37 -10.49
N ILE A 273 3.68 3.86 -11.73
CA ILE A 273 2.97 5.08 -12.14
C ILE A 273 1.70 4.80 -12.95
N GLN A 274 1.33 3.54 -13.11
CA GLN A 274 0.18 3.13 -13.91
C GLN A 274 -1.11 3.70 -13.33
N ASN A 275 -1.92 4.37 -14.15
CA ASN A 275 -3.17 5.05 -13.76
C ASN A 275 -3.00 6.25 -12.81
N ALA A 276 -1.77 6.73 -12.61
CA ALA A 276 -1.50 7.89 -11.76
C ALA A 276 -2.15 9.18 -12.27
N SER A 277 -2.71 9.97 -11.36
CA SER A 277 -3.20 11.34 -11.62
C SER A 277 -2.14 12.41 -11.34
N ASP A 278 -1.24 12.18 -10.39
CA ASP A 278 -0.10 13.05 -10.07
C ASP A 278 1.08 12.18 -9.64
N VAL A 279 2.26 12.41 -10.22
CA VAL A 279 3.49 11.69 -9.90
C VAL A 279 4.52 12.71 -9.46
N ARG A 280 5.17 12.47 -8.33
CA ARG A 280 6.22 13.35 -7.80
C ARG A 280 7.43 12.57 -7.36
N ILE A 281 8.61 13.20 -7.44
CA ILE A 281 9.87 12.65 -6.95
C ILE A 281 10.47 13.53 -5.88
N CYS A 282 10.95 12.90 -4.81
CA CYS A 282 11.83 13.53 -3.82
C CYS A 282 13.23 12.96 -4.00
N LEU A 283 14.16 13.79 -4.48
CA LEU A 283 15.57 13.43 -4.70
C LEU A 283 16.41 13.80 -3.47
N GLY A 284 17.35 12.92 -3.10
CA GLY A 284 18.28 13.15 -2.00
C GLY A 284 17.59 13.49 -0.67
N ASP A 285 18.18 14.42 0.08
CA ASP A 285 17.69 14.92 1.38
C ASP A 285 16.81 16.18 1.25
N SER A 286 16.51 16.63 0.03
CA SER A 286 15.90 17.93 -0.25
C SER A 286 14.49 18.11 0.32
N ARG A 287 13.81 17.01 0.71
CA ARG A 287 12.39 16.93 1.14
C ARG A 287 11.40 17.58 0.15
N LEU A 288 11.87 17.96 -1.04
CA LEU A 288 11.10 18.66 -2.06
C LEU A 288 10.51 17.63 -3.03
N LEU A 289 9.18 17.58 -3.09
CA LEU A 289 8.46 16.78 -4.07
C LEU A 289 8.32 17.56 -5.38
N ARG A 290 9.06 17.14 -6.40
CA ARG A 290 9.06 17.75 -7.74
C ARG A 290 8.13 16.96 -8.68
N PRO A 291 7.30 17.61 -9.49
CA PRO A 291 6.37 16.93 -10.39
C PRO A 291 7.11 16.15 -11.48
N LEU A 292 6.63 14.95 -11.79
CA LEU A 292 7.08 14.11 -12.89
C LEU A 292 6.00 14.04 -13.98
N VAL A 293 6.41 14.16 -15.23
CA VAL A 293 5.56 13.95 -16.40
C VAL A 293 6.00 12.68 -17.12
N PHE A 294 5.02 11.89 -17.57
CA PHE A 294 5.27 10.70 -18.37
C PHE A 294 5.80 11.08 -19.76
N VAL A 295 6.95 10.53 -20.15
CA VAL A 295 7.56 10.74 -21.47
C VAL A 295 7.30 9.53 -22.37
N ALA A 296 7.64 8.34 -21.88
CA ALA A 296 7.49 7.09 -22.59
C ALA A 296 7.40 5.91 -21.60
N GLY A 297 6.90 4.77 -22.04
CA GLY A 297 6.85 3.58 -21.19
C GLY A 297 6.38 2.37 -21.96
N ASP A 298 6.65 1.21 -21.38
CA ASP A 298 6.32 -0.09 -21.93
C ASP A 298 5.83 -0.99 -20.79
N ALA A 299 4.56 -1.38 -20.87
CA ALA A 299 3.92 -2.21 -19.86
C ALA A 299 4.41 -3.66 -19.88
N GLU A 300 4.88 -4.18 -21.03
CA GLU A 300 5.41 -5.54 -21.14
C GLU A 300 6.79 -5.63 -20.48
N HIS A 301 7.62 -4.62 -20.75
CA HIS A 301 8.95 -4.48 -20.16
C HIS A 301 8.91 -3.89 -18.75
N ASP A 302 7.74 -3.48 -18.25
CA ASP A 302 7.54 -2.83 -16.96
C ASP A 302 8.57 -1.72 -16.68
N ALA A 303 8.75 -0.84 -17.65
CA ALA A 303 9.68 0.27 -17.60
C ALA A 303 9.01 1.57 -18.07
N CYS A 304 9.30 2.68 -17.41
CA CYS A 304 8.85 4.00 -17.82
C CYS A 304 9.97 5.03 -17.74
N LEU A 305 9.91 5.99 -18.65
CA LEU A 305 10.73 7.19 -18.71
C LEU A 305 9.85 8.37 -18.33
N LEU A 306 10.25 9.09 -17.30
CA LEU A 306 9.59 10.26 -16.74
C LEU A 306 10.53 11.46 -16.86
N TRP A 307 9.99 12.66 -16.71
CA TRP A 307 10.78 13.90 -16.73
C TRP A 307 10.34 14.84 -15.61
N ILE A 308 11.30 15.48 -14.94
CA ILE A 308 11.01 16.44 -13.87
C ILE A 308 10.53 17.76 -14.49
N ALA A 309 9.25 18.06 -14.28
CA ALA A 309 8.51 19.05 -15.07
C ALA A 309 8.72 20.52 -14.65
N ASP A 310 9.51 20.78 -13.60
CA ASP A 310 9.81 22.14 -13.16
C ASP A 310 10.89 22.84 -14.02
N GLY A 311 11.50 22.13 -14.98
CA GLY A 311 12.50 22.66 -15.91
C GLY A 311 13.91 22.83 -15.34
N ASN A 312 14.15 22.50 -14.06
CA ASN A 312 15.43 22.76 -13.40
C ASN A 312 16.44 21.60 -13.54
N GLY A 313 16.07 20.48 -14.16
CA GLY A 313 16.94 19.33 -14.33
C GLY A 313 17.38 18.70 -13.00
N SER A 314 18.57 18.09 -12.96
CA SER A 314 19.18 17.58 -11.74
C SER A 314 20.71 17.67 -11.83
N PRO A 315 21.41 18.16 -10.80
CA PRO A 315 22.87 18.15 -10.77
C PRO A 315 23.46 16.76 -10.52
N TYR A 316 22.61 15.76 -10.24
CA TYR A 316 23.00 14.39 -9.97
C TYR A 316 22.26 13.44 -10.91
N TRP A 317 23.01 12.61 -11.63
CA TRP A 317 22.49 11.60 -12.54
C TRP A 317 23.37 10.35 -12.53
N LEU A 318 22.79 9.23 -12.94
CA LEU A 318 23.39 7.92 -12.86
C LEU A 318 23.70 7.42 -14.27
N SER A 319 24.96 7.06 -14.50
CA SER A 319 25.41 6.52 -15.79
C SER A 319 24.94 5.08 -15.98
N LEU A 320 24.26 4.83 -17.09
CA LEU A 320 23.87 3.48 -17.50
C LEU A 320 25.06 2.78 -18.16
N VAL A 321 25.13 1.45 -18.08
CA VAL A 321 26.07 0.70 -18.92
C VAL A 321 25.65 0.75 -20.39
N GLY A 322 26.63 0.70 -21.28
CA GLY A 322 26.41 0.68 -22.72
C GLY A 322 25.71 -0.60 -23.21
N PRO A 323 25.17 -0.59 -24.44
CA PRO A 323 24.43 -1.72 -25.01
C PRO A 323 25.26 -3.00 -25.14
N ASP A 324 26.58 -2.88 -25.27
CA ASP A 324 27.51 -4.00 -25.44
C ASP A 324 28.12 -4.49 -24.11
N GLU A 325 27.86 -3.79 -23.00
CA GLU A 325 28.43 -4.10 -21.70
C GLU A 325 27.60 -5.15 -20.95
N THR A 326 27.79 -6.40 -21.33
CA THR A 326 27.01 -7.53 -20.80
C THR A 326 27.28 -7.79 -19.31
N PRO A 327 26.27 -7.76 -18.43
CA PRO A 327 26.41 -8.15 -17.03
C PRO A 327 26.83 -9.62 -16.90
N GLN A 328 27.72 -9.92 -15.95
CA GLN A 328 28.27 -11.26 -15.76
C GLN A 328 27.66 -11.98 -14.56
N LEU A 329 27.53 -13.29 -14.65
CA LEU A 329 27.14 -14.12 -13.52
C LEU A 329 28.15 -13.95 -12.37
N GLY A 330 27.66 -13.77 -11.14
CA GLY A 330 28.49 -13.55 -9.95
C GLY A 330 29.03 -12.12 -9.81
N GLU A 331 28.69 -11.22 -10.73
CA GLU A 331 29.08 -9.82 -10.65
C GLU A 331 28.47 -9.14 -9.42
N ALA A 332 29.29 -8.40 -8.67
CA ALA A 332 28.89 -7.76 -7.43
C ALA A 332 28.08 -6.48 -7.69
N LEU A 333 26.92 -6.39 -7.04
CA LEU A 333 25.94 -5.34 -7.24
C LEU A 333 25.58 -4.62 -5.94
N GLY A 334 25.09 -3.40 -6.10
CA GLY A 334 24.33 -2.67 -5.09
C GLY A 334 22.95 -2.29 -5.62
N LEU A 335 22.00 -2.13 -4.71
CA LEU A 335 20.66 -1.60 -4.98
C LEU A 335 20.45 -0.41 -4.04
N LEU A 336 20.01 0.71 -4.62
CA LEU A 336 19.49 1.85 -3.87
C LEU A 336 17.98 1.94 -4.08
N ALA A 337 17.23 2.06 -2.99
CA ALA A 337 15.78 1.99 -3.05
C ALA A 337 15.12 2.73 -1.88
N PHE A 338 13.82 2.96 -2.00
CA PHE A 338 12.95 3.53 -0.96
C PHE A 338 11.90 2.49 -0.51
N PRO A 339 12.32 1.34 0.06
CA PRO A 339 11.40 0.32 0.53
C PRO A 339 10.55 0.87 1.66
N LEU A 340 9.25 0.63 1.57
CA LEU A 340 8.29 0.94 2.62
C LEU A 340 8.42 2.39 3.10
N SER A 341 8.81 3.35 2.23
CA SER A 341 9.14 4.70 2.68
C SER A 341 7.95 5.50 3.19
N LEU A 342 6.73 5.08 2.82
CA LEU A 342 5.50 5.55 3.45
C LEU A 342 5.32 5.03 4.89
N GLU A 343 5.95 3.90 5.25
CA GLU A 343 5.87 3.24 6.56
C GLU A 343 7.10 3.54 7.46
N LEU A 344 8.30 3.64 6.87
CA LEU A 344 9.59 3.73 7.55
C LEU A 344 10.28 5.10 7.40
N GLY A 345 9.70 6.00 6.62
CA GLY A 345 10.27 7.31 6.28
C GLY A 345 11.16 7.29 5.03
N LEU A 346 11.61 8.47 4.61
CA LEU A 346 12.32 8.71 3.35
C LEU A 346 13.82 8.38 3.40
N GLY A 347 14.21 7.34 4.14
CA GLY A 347 15.59 6.87 4.17
C GLY A 347 15.90 6.03 2.93
N VAL A 348 16.97 6.38 2.21
CA VAL A 348 17.47 5.51 1.14
C VAL A 348 18.00 4.22 1.76
N ASN A 349 17.49 3.09 1.29
CA ASN A 349 17.99 1.77 1.63
C ASN A 349 19.10 1.40 0.65
N TYR A 350 20.20 0.90 1.19
CA TYR A 350 21.28 0.29 0.43
C TYR A 350 21.34 -1.19 0.73
N SER A 351 21.18 -2.02 -0.29
CA SER A 351 21.40 -3.47 -0.21
C SER A 351 22.47 -3.91 -1.20
N GLN A 352 23.13 -5.02 -0.90
CA GLN A 352 24.20 -5.60 -1.72
C GLN A 352 23.82 -7.03 -2.12
N GLY A 353 24.33 -7.46 -3.26
CA GLY A 353 24.14 -8.82 -3.77
C GLY A 353 25.00 -9.10 -4.98
N ILE A 354 24.65 -10.14 -5.71
CA ILE A 354 25.26 -10.54 -6.98
C ILE A 354 24.22 -10.81 -8.05
N ILE A 355 24.68 -10.91 -9.31
CA ILE A 355 23.88 -11.50 -10.38
C ILE A 355 23.89 -13.02 -10.22
N ASN A 356 22.75 -13.58 -9.81
CA ASN A 356 22.56 -15.01 -9.62
C ASN A 356 22.21 -15.73 -10.92
N SER A 357 21.59 -15.03 -11.88
CA SER A 357 21.33 -15.55 -13.21
C SER A 357 20.84 -14.48 -14.17
N CYS A 358 21.04 -14.70 -15.46
CA CYS A 358 20.33 -13.97 -16.51
C CYS A 358 19.06 -14.77 -16.89
N ARG A 359 17.92 -14.08 -16.94
CA ARG A 359 16.59 -14.62 -17.21
C ARG A 359 15.94 -13.85 -18.36
N GLN A 360 14.84 -14.38 -18.87
CA GLN A 360 13.98 -13.70 -19.83
C GLN A 360 12.52 -13.96 -19.47
N ARG A 361 11.65 -12.96 -19.65
CA ARG A 361 10.19 -13.08 -19.56
C ARG A 361 9.62 -12.65 -20.91
N GLY A 362 9.31 -13.60 -21.78
CA GLY A 362 9.14 -13.31 -23.20
C GLY A 362 10.47 -12.77 -23.77
N ASP A 363 10.41 -11.65 -24.49
CA ASP A 363 11.59 -10.97 -25.03
C ASP A 363 12.25 -9.99 -24.02
N VAL A 364 11.68 -9.83 -22.82
CA VAL A 364 12.20 -8.93 -21.78
C VAL A 364 13.41 -9.57 -21.09
N PRO A 365 14.63 -9.02 -21.22
CA PRO A 365 15.80 -9.52 -20.51
C PRO A 365 15.76 -9.08 -19.04
N LEU A 366 16.04 -10.03 -18.15
CA LEU A 366 16.00 -9.84 -16.71
C LEU A 366 17.29 -10.35 -16.06
N LEU A 367 17.68 -9.72 -14.96
CA LEU A 367 18.75 -10.14 -14.06
C LEU A 367 18.12 -10.66 -12.78
N GLN A 368 18.35 -11.91 -12.44
CA GLN A 368 18.02 -12.45 -11.12
C GLN A 368 19.12 -12.04 -10.14
N ILE A 369 18.73 -11.38 -9.05
CA ILE A 369 19.65 -10.86 -8.03
C ILE A 369 19.22 -11.31 -6.63
N ASP A 370 20.14 -11.30 -5.67
CA ASP A 370 19.88 -11.53 -4.23
C ASP A 370 20.07 -10.29 -3.36
N ALA A 371 20.16 -9.10 -3.99
CA ALA A 371 20.06 -7.86 -3.24
C ALA A 371 18.67 -7.77 -2.58
N GLY A 372 18.65 -7.55 -1.27
CA GLY A 372 17.42 -7.44 -0.49
C GLY A 372 16.54 -6.30 -1.01
N ALA A 373 15.24 -6.58 -1.16
CA ALA A 373 14.25 -5.63 -1.64
C ALA A 373 12.92 -5.85 -0.90
N ALA A 374 12.09 -4.81 -0.87
CA ALA A 374 10.76 -4.85 -0.27
C ALA A 374 9.79 -3.98 -1.10
N PRO A 375 8.48 -4.01 -0.84
CA PRO A 375 7.54 -3.11 -1.51
C PRO A 375 8.02 -1.65 -1.44
N GLY A 376 7.93 -0.92 -2.55
CA GLY A 376 8.51 0.43 -2.71
C GLY A 376 9.92 0.46 -3.31
N SER A 377 10.63 -0.67 -3.36
CA SER A 377 11.93 -0.76 -4.04
C SER A 377 11.83 -0.80 -5.58
N SER A 378 10.65 -1.08 -6.13
CA SER A 378 10.41 -1.10 -7.58
C SER A 378 10.84 0.22 -8.23
N GLY A 379 11.61 0.13 -9.31
CA GLY A 379 12.24 1.25 -10.01
C GLY A 379 13.58 1.68 -9.42
N GLY A 380 14.10 0.99 -8.40
CA GLY A 380 15.41 1.26 -7.81
C GLY A 380 16.57 0.86 -8.74
N PRO A 381 17.62 1.69 -8.86
CA PRO A 381 18.78 1.36 -9.68
C PRO A 381 19.60 0.23 -9.07
N VAL A 382 19.93 -0.76 -9.90
CA VAL A 382 20.91 -1.81 -9.62
C VAL A 382 22.21 -1.43 -10.29
N PHE A 383 23.25 -1.19 -9.49
CA PHE A 383 24.54 -0.70 -9.96
C PHE A 383 25.66 -1.71 -9.74
N ARG A 384 26.60 -1.75 -10.67
CA ARG A 384 27.83 -2.52 -10.56
C ARG A 384 28.75 -1.89 -9.52
N ARG A 385 29.18 -2.66 -8.53
CA ARG A 385 29.97 -2.11 -7.40
C ARG A 385 31.36 -1.64 -7.79
N SER A 386 31.93 -2.13 -8.90
CA SER A 386 33.30 -1.79 -9.31
C SER A 386 33.41 -0.38 -9.91
N ASP A 387 32.36 0.13 -10.55
CA ASP A 387 32.38 1.41 -11.26
C ASP A 387 31.16 2.30 -11.01
N GLY A 388 30.15 1.81 -10.28
CA GLY A 388 28.94 2.56 -9.96
C GLY A 388 27.93 2.67 -11.09
N ARG A 389 28.18 2.06 -12.26
CA ARG A 389 27.29 2.17 -13.42
C ARG A 389 26.07 1.27 -13.27
N ILE A 390 24.93 1.75 -13.75
CA ILE A 390 23.65 1.03 -13.65
C ILE A 390 23.65 -0.11 -14.65
N VAL A 391 23.45 -1.33 -14.16
CA VAL A 391 23.32 -2.56 -14.96
C VAL A 391 21.88 -3.07 -15.02
N GLY A 392 21.02 -2.60 -14.12
CA GLY A 392 19.61 -2.94 -14.14
C GLY A 392 18.73 -2.03 -13.30
N MET A 393 17.44 -2.27 -13.36
CA MET A 393 16.42 -1.58 -12.55
C MET A 393 15.54 -2.62 -11.88
N LEU A 394 15.41 -2.59 -10.56
CA LEU A 394 14.60 -3.57 -9.85
C LEU A 394 13.11 -3.45 -10.24
N GLN A 395 12.50 -4.55 -10.69
CA GLN A 395 11.05 -4.60 -10.96
C GLN A 395 10.24 -5.13 -9.77
N GLY A 396 10.83 -6.06 -9.02
CA GLY A 396 10.18 -6.70 -7.88
C GLY A 396 10.69 -8.12 -7.69
N GLY A 397 9.96 -8.89 -6.88
CA GLY A 397 10.30 -10.28 -6.59
C GLY A 397 9.16 -11.24 -6.84
N VAL A 398 9.49 -12.48 -7.18
CA VAL A 398 8.56 -13.60 -7.19
C VAL A 398 8.73 -14.36 -5.89
N GLU A 399 7.68 -14.43 -5.08
CA GLU A 399 7.64 -15.25 -3.88
C GLU A 399 6.91 -16.57 -4.16
N ARG A 400 7.60 -17.70 -3.99
CA ARG A 400 7.03 -19.04 -4.12
C ARG A 400 7.61 -19.91 -3.01
N HIS A 401 6.74 -20.50 -2.18
CA HIS A 401 7.13 -21.43 -1.11
C HIS A 401 8.18 -20.83 -0.14
N GLY A 402 8.06 -19.54 0.19
CA GLY A 402 9.01 -18.83 1.07
C GLY A 402 10.36 -18.47 0.43
N MET A 403 10.56 -18.80 -0.85
CA MET A 403 11.69 -18.29 -1.62
C MET A 403 11.30 -17.00 -2.32
N LEU A 404 12.05 -15.93 -2.05
CA LEU A 404 11.95 -14.67 -2.76
C LEU A 404 13.04 -14.58 -3.83
N ILE A 405 12.63 -14.41 -5.08
CA ILE A 405 13.53 -14.23 -6.21
C ILE A 405 13.35 -12.81 -6.74
N ASN A 406 14.34 -11.94 -6.52
CA ASN A 406 14.30 -10.58 -7.05
C ASN A 406 14.76 -10.53 -8.51
N LEU A 407 14.01 -9.79 -9.32
CA LEU A 407 14.23 -9.62 -10.75
C LEU A 407 14.41 -8.14 -11.05
N ALA A 408 15.55 -7.83 -11.67
CA ALA A 408 15.82 -6.53 -12.23
C ALA A 408 15.71 -6.58 -13.75
N TRP A 409 15.15 -5.55 -14.35
CA TRP A 409 15.21 -5.33 -15.79
C TRP A 409 16.66 -5.10 -16.21
N ASP A 410 17.15 -5.83 -17.21
CA ASP A 410 18.48 -5.61 -17.78
C ASP A 410 18.48 -4.27 -18.52
N ILE A 411 19.27 -3.32 -18.02
CA ILE A 411 19.24 -1.93 -18.50
C ILE A 411 19.62 -1.83 -19.98
N ARG A 412 20.27 -2.83 -20.57
CA ARG A 412 20.61 -2.78 -22.00
C ARG A 412 19.36 -2.79 -22.89
N ALA A 413 18.23 -3.26 -22.37
CA ALA A 413 16.94 -3.14 -23.06
C ALA A 413 16.51 -1.69 -23.27
N PHE A 414 16.95 -0.74 -22.43
CA PHE A 414 16.78 0.70 -22.65
C PHE A 414 17.21 1.11 -24.06
N TRP A 415 18.41 0.69 -24.48
CA TRP A 415 18.94 1.01 -25.81
C TRP A 415 18.20 0.27 -26.94
N LYS A 416 17.74 -0.96 -26.68
CA LYS A 416 16.97 -1.75 -27.65
C LYS A 416 15.58 -1.18 -27.91
N MET A 417 14.99 -0.54 -26.91
CA MET A 417 13.72 0.19 -27.04
C MET A 417 13.87 1.51 -27.80
N GLY A 418 15.10 1.84 -28.25
CA GLY A 418 15.39 3.12 -28.90
C GLY A 418 15.34 4.31 -27.94
N TRP A 419 15.37 4.06 -26.62
CA TRP A 419 15.53 5.12 -25.66
C TRP A 419 16.99 5.53 -25.63
N HIS A 420 17.20 6.83 -25.61
CA HIS A 420 18.52 7.43 -25.57
C HIS A 420 18.52 8.50 -24.49
N VAL A 421 19.54 8.46 -23.66
CA VAL A 421 19.83 9.52 -22.70
C VAL A 421 20.60 10.59 -23.46
N THR A 422 19.99 11.74 -23.75
CA THR A 422 20.70 12.90 -24.31
C THR A 422 20.92 13.95 -23.22
N GLU A 423 22.16 14.44 -23.07
CA GLU A 423 22.50 15.57 -22.20
C GLU A 423 22.34 16.89 -22.98
N THR A 424 21.76 17.90 -22.33
CA THR A 424 21.80 19.31 -22.76
C THR A 424 23.11 19.96 -22.38
#